data_AF-A0A2E1KFR3-F1
#
_entry.id   AF-A0A2E1KFR3-F1
#
_cell.length_a   1.000
_cell.length_b   1.000
_cell.length_c   1.000
_cell.angle_alpha   90.00
_cell.angle_beta   90.00
_cell.angle_gamma   90.00
#
_symmetry.space_group_name_H-M   'P 1'
#
loop_
_entity.id
_entity.type
_entity.pdbx_description
1 polymer ?
#
loop_
_entity_poly.entity_id
_entity_poly.type
_entity_poly.pdbx_seq_one_letter_code
_entity_poly.pdbx_strand_id
1 'polypeptide(L)'
;MSKDLTTIREIAWRDVFPWLILLRVFRLSIRPSVLLLALLPTLVMPWGEQLARLTFIPDERTEAIPESPNASTGGRPGATNERHSTVEESVGSAVTSSLDPLRLAPQIGRQRIEPLFRQLTRPFREILRAESLPRTAYWVFVGLWGLLLWAIPAGAISRIAVVRIGREERVGFVESIVFASRRFGAYVGAPLLPMIGVALFAVPIAVVGLMMRSDWGLLFAAGCWVLVLMAGFAMSLMLLGLLFGWPLMWPTISAEFNGDLFEALQRGYDYTRERPLQYLFYAITATMLGALGWLVVNAVCSGIVDLSFWAASWGTGVDRLADIKQWESQLRLDLFHLGPPIESGTETAAPTNSVAMVGLFVIHGLNTTLANQLPAAYAAGFFWCSASAIYLLLRQDVDQTEIDEVFSEEAELVPALDGSITTETNAENPQQLAQPSSGDLPEGEIPPASGTDVG
;
A
#
# COMPACT_ATOMS: atom_id res chain seq x y z
N MET A 1 24.34 52.40 10.48
CA MET A 1 24.16 51.03 9.96
C MET A 1 23.08 50.38 10.81
N SER A 2 21.81 50.60 10.47
CA SER A 2 20.66 50.00 11.16
C SER A 2 20.67 48.49 10.92
N LYS A 3 20.68 47.71 12.00
CA LYS A 3 20.44 46.27 11.91
C LYS A 3 18.96 46.08 11.61
N ASP A 4 18.63 45.86 10.34
CA ASP A 4 17.33 45.33 9.96
C ASP A 4 17.23 43.92 10.52
N LEU A 5 16.62 43.80 11.71
CA LEU A 5 16.28 42.53 12.32
C LEU A 5 15.04 41.99 11.60
N THR A 6 15.28 41.21 10.54
CA THR A 6 14.25 40.47 9.81
C THR A 6 13.48 39.61 10.82
N THR A 7 12.26 40.02 11.15
CA THR A 7 11.43 39.31 12.12
C THR A 7 10.74 38.16 11.41
N ILE A 8 11.24 36.93 11.61
CA ILE A 8 10.61 35.71 11.07
C ILE A 8 9.25 35.55 11.75
N ARG A 9 8.16 35.78 11.01
CA ARG A 9 6.79 35.71 11.55
C ARG A 9 6.25 34.30 11.68
N GLU A 10 6.68 33.39 10.80
CA GLU A 10 6.20 32.01 10.78
C GLU A 10 7.19 31.13 10.00
N ILE A 11 7.57 29.97 10.54
CA ILE A 11 8.38 28.99 9.83
C ILE A 11 7.43 27.95 9.26
N ALA A 12 7.32 27.90 7.93
CA ALA A 12 6.63 26.83 7.25
C ALA A 12 7.47 25.54 7.36
N TRP A 13 7.30 24.80 8.47
CA TRP A 13 8.06 23.57 8.74
C TRP A 13 7.91 22.51 7.65
N ARG A 14 6.84 22.56 6.84
CA ARG A 14 6.64 21.66 5.68
C ARG A 14 7.64 21.95 4.57
N ASP A 15 8.01 23.21 4.36
CA ASP A 15 8.95 23.61 3.32
C ASP A 15 10.39 23.28 3.76
N VAL A 16 10.65 23.28 5.07
CA VAL A 16 11.95 22.90 5.65
C VAL A 16 12.11 21.38 5.77
N PHE A 17 11.05 20.69 6.16
CA PHE A 17 11.02 19.24 6.37
C PHE A 17 9.83 18.59 5.66
N PRO A 18 9.92 18.36 4.33
CA PRO A 18 8.83 17.79 3.53
C PRO A 18 8.33 16.42 4.05
N TRP A 19 9.24 15.63 4.63
CA TRP A 19 8.92 14.30 5.19
C TRP A 19 7.85 14.32 6.31
N LEU A 20 7.57 15.48 6.92
CA LEU A 20 6.49 15.63 7.92
C LEU A 20 5.10 15.31 7.35
N ILE A 21 4.94 15.32 6.02
CA ILE A 21 3.72 14.84 5.35
C ILE A 21 3.42 13.37 5.72
N LEU A 22 4.44 12.54 5.94
CA LEU A 22 4.27 11.14 6.35
C LEU A 22 3.53 11.00 7.69
N LEU A 23 3.62 11.98 8.59
CA LEU A 23 2.86 11.96 9.85
C LEU A 23 1.35 12.07 9.62
N ARG A 24 0.92 12.75 8.55
CA ARG A 24 -0.50 12.88 8.17
C ARG A 24 -1.07 11.57 7.62
N VAL A 25 -0.22 10.71 7.07
CA VAL A 25 -0.60 9.41 6.51
C VAL A 25 -1.25 8.52 7.58
N PHE A 26 -0.80 8.59 8.83
CA PHE A 26 -1.41 7.85 9.94
C PHE A 26 -2.91 8.12 10.07
N ARG A 27 -3.30 9.40 10.16
CA ARG A 27 -4.71 9.80 10.27
C ARG A 27 -5.52 9.42 9.04
N LEU A 28 -4.90 9.47 7.86
CA LEU A 28 -5.53 9.07 6.61
C LEU A 28 -5.83 7.57 6.58
N SER A 29 -4.88 6.74 7.02
CA SER A 29 -4.99 5.27 6.99
C SER A 29 -6.02 4.68 7.95
N ILE A 30 -6.42 5.40 9.00
CA ILE A 30 -7.47 4.97 9.95
C ILE A 30 -8.88 5.36 9.47
N ARG A 31 -9.00 6.12 8.37
CA ARG A 31 -10.32 6.51 7.84
C ARG A 31 -11.13 5.28 7.45
N PRO A 32 -12.44 5.24 7.75
CA PRO A 32 -13.29 4.09 7.43
C PRO A 32 -13.24 3.69 5.95
N SER A 33 -13.19 4.65 5.03
CA SER A 33 -13.09 4.38 3.59
C SER A 33 -11.82 3.60 3.23
N VAL A 34 -10.67 3.99 3.78
CA VAL A 34 -9.38 3.33 3.52
C VAL A 34 -9.35 1.94 4.17
N LEU A 35 -9.83 1.81 5.40
CA LEU A 35 -9.91 0.53 6.10
C LEU A 35 -10.84 -0.46 5.38
N LEU A 36 -12.01 -0.01 4.91
CA LEU A 36 -12.94 -0.86 4.16
C LEU A 36 -12.34 -1.33 2.82
N LEU A 37 -11.67 -0.43 2.09
CA LEU A 37 -10.98 -0.80 0.85
C LEU A 37 -9.87 -1.82 1.11
N ALA A 38 -9.09 -1.64 2.17
CA ALA A 38 -8.00 -2.55 2.52
C ALA A 38 -8.48 -3.89 3.12
N LEU A 39 -9.64 -3.92 3.77
CA LEU A 39 -10.16 -5.11 4.43
C LEU A 39 -10.57 -6.20 3.43
N LEU A 40 -11.22 -5.83 2.33
CA LEU A 40 -11.65 -6.76 1.29
C LEU A 40 -10.51 -7.66 0.78
N PRO A 41 -9.40 -7.11 0.23
CA PRO A 41 -8.32 -7.94 -0.26
C PRO A 41 -7.64 -8.74 0.85
N THR A 42 -7.55 -8.23 2.09
CA THR A 42 -6.99 -9.02 3.21
C THR A 42 -7.84 -10.25 3.57
N LEU A 43 -9.16 -10.16 3.45
CA LEU A 43 -10.08 -11.28 3.69
C LEU A 43 -10.07 -12.30 2.55
N VAL A 44 -9.96 -11.82 1.32
CA VAL A 44 -10.08 -12.64 0.11
C VAL A 44 -8.76 -13.32 -0.28
N MET A 45 -7.61 -12.74 0.07
CA MET A 45 -6.30 -13.26 -0.30
C MET A 45 -6.08 -14.75 0.09
N PRO A 46 -6.38 -15.20 1.33
CA PRO A 46 -6.16 -16.59 1.74
C PRO A 46 -6.91 -17.62 0.87
N TRP A 47 -8.08 -17.25 0.35
CA TRP A 47 -8.89 -18.14 -0.50
C TRP A 47 -8.21 -18.45 -1.82
N GLY A 48 -7.54 -17.46 -2.42
CA GLY A 48 -6.78 -17.69 -3.66
C GLY A 48 -5.55 -18.56 -3.45
N GLU A 49 -4.84 -18.41 -2.33
CA GLU A 49 -3.73 -19.29 -1.97
C GLU A 49 -4.20 -20.73 -1.75
N GLN A 50 -5.35 -20.91 -1.11
CA GLN A 50 -5.95 -22.23 -0.89
C GLN A 50 -6.37 -22.88 -2.20
N LEU A 51 -7.01 -22.13 -3.11
CA LEU A 51 -7.37 -22.62 -4.44
C LEU A 51 -6.11 -23.02 -5.23
N ALA A 52 -5.06 -22.20 -5.21
CA ALA A 52 -3.79 -22.49 -5.86
C ALA A 52 -3.14 -23.77 -5.30
N ARG A 53 -3.20 -23.96 -3.98
CA ARG A 53 -2.66 -25.15 -3.31
C ARG A 53 -3.37 -26.40 -3.79
N LEU A 54 -4.70 -26.38 -3.85
CA LEU A 54 -5.51 -27.50 -4.31
C LEU A 54 -5.28 -27.86 -5.78
N THR A 55 -5.00 -26.88 -6.64
CA THR A 55 -4.82 -27.11 -8.08
C THR A 55 -3.41 -27.51 -8.48
N PHE A 56 -2.37 -26.92 -7.87
CA PHE A 56 -0.98 -27.08 -8.32
C PHE A 56 -0.14 -27.97 -7.42
N ILE A 57 -0.53 -28.15 -6.15
CA ILE A 57 0.23 -28.93 -5.17
C ILE A 57 -0.72 -29.87 -4.38
N PRO A 58 -1.33 -30.87 -5.04
CA PRO A 58 -2.29 -31.76 -4.37
C PRO A 58 -1.64 -32.71 -3.35
N ASP A 59 -0.36 -33.05 -3.57
CA ASP A 59 0.33 -34.15 -2.89
C ASP A 59 1.29 -33.73 -1.76
N GLU A 60 1.52 -32.43 -1.52
CA GLU A 60 2.27 -31.96 -0.34
C GLU A 60 1.36 -31.98 0.91
N ARG A 61 0.83 -33.16 1.26
CA ARG A 61 0.16 -33.41 2.54
C ARG A 61 1.12 -33.58 3.72
N THR A 62 2.45 -33.59 3.52
CA THR A 62 3.37 -33.99 4.61
C THR A 62 4.74 -33.29 4.68
N GLU A 63 5.04 -32.29 3.86
CA GLU A 63 6.26 -31.49 4.11
C GLU A 63 5.88 -30.13 4.64
N ALA A 64 5.91 -30.03 5.98
CA ALA A 64 6.07 -28.75 6.64
C ALA A 64 7.15 -27.96 5.89
N ILE A 65 6.77 -26.80 5.37
CA ILE A 65 7.72 -25.78 4.91
C ILE A 65 8.83 -25.73 5.97
N PRO A 66 10.10 -26.05 5.65
CA PRO A 66 11.13 -26.07 6.66
C PRO A 66 11.24 -24.67 7.24
N GLU A 67 10.72 -24.50 8.45
CA GLU A 67 11.15 -23.41 9.31
C GLU A 67 12.68 -23.47 9.36
N SER A 68 13.29 -22.33 9.06
CA SER A 68 14.73 -22.14 9.05
C SER A 68 15.44 -22.89 10.20
N PRO A 69 16.61 -23.54 9.98
CA PRO A 69 17.24 -24.43 10.96
C PRO A 69 17.80 -23.76 12.24
N ASN A 70 17.47 -22.51 12.54
CA ASN A 70 18.09 -21.75 13.62
C ASN A 70 17.22 -21.66 14.89
N ALA A 71 16.57 -22.76 15.26
CA ALA A 71 16.00 -22.95 16.59
C ALA A 71 16.62 -24.17 17.28
N SER A 72 17.95 -24.14 17.44
CA SER A 72 18.61 -24.93 18.47
C SER A 72 19.46 -24.01 19.33
N THR A 73 19.12 -23.92 20.62
CA THR A 73 20.03 -24.15 21.77
C THR A 73 19.39 -23.60 23.04
N GLY A 74 19.18 -24.48 24.02
CA GLY A 74 18.80 -24.13 25.39
C GLY A 74 18.14 -25.29 26.13
N GLY A 75 18.91 -26.31 26.49
CA GLY A 75 18.41 -27.50 27.18
C GLY A 75 18.31 -27.35 28.71
N ARG A 76 17.28 -28.03 29.27
CA ARG A 76 17.19 -28.87 30.52
C ARG A 76 17.65 -28.30 31.89
N PRO A 77 17.28 -28.88 33.07
CA PRO A 77 16.53 -30.13 33.38
C PRO A 77 15.38 -29.95 34.42
N GLY A 78 14.66 -31.02 34.77
CA GLY A 78 13.36 -30.95 35.46
C GLY A 78 13.34 -30.95 36.99
N ALA A 79 12.14 -30.84 37.57
CA ALA A 79 11.75 -31.29 38.92
C ALA A 79 10.22 -31.18 39.10
N THR A 80 9.60 -32.31 39.44
CA THR A 80 8.47 -32.55 40.36
C THR A 80 7.48 -31.42 40.72
N ASN A 81 6.20 -31.69 40.43
CA ASN A 81 5.03 -31.69 41.32
C ASN A 81 4.95 -30.61 42.43
N GLU A 82 3.94 -29.74 42.38
CA GLU A 82 2.93 -29.59 43.44
C GLU A 82 1.80 -28.62 43.06
N ARG A 83 0.59 -28.97 43.51
CA ARG A 83 -0.68 -28.23 43.40
C ARG A 83 -0.69 -27.00 44.32
N HIS A 84 -1.58 -26.08 43.96
CA HIS A 84 -2.14 -24.94 44.70
C HIS A 84 -1.45 -23.59 44.48
N SER A 85 -1.99 -22.82 43.54
CA SER A 85 -2.03 -21.36 43.62
C SER A 85 -3.36 -20.86 43.03
N THR A 86 -4.29 -20.59 43.94
CA THR A 86 -5.37 -19.59 43.93
C THR A 86 -5.78 -18.95 42.59
N VAL A 87 -7.03 -19.25 42.21
CA VAL A 87 -7.79 -18.72 41.06
C VAL A 87 -8.04 -17.20 41.11
N GLU A 88 -7.78 -16.53 42.25
CA GLU A 88 -7.94 -15.07 42.36
C GLU A 88 -6.84 -14.24 41.66
N GLU A 89 -5.69 -14.84 41.35
CA GLU A 89 -4.54 -14.12 40.77
C GLU A 89 -4.65 -13.95 39.24
N SER A 90 -5.56 -14.69 38.59
CA SER A 90 -5.75 -14.70 37.13
C SER A 90 -6.63 -13.56 36.60
N VAL A 91 -7.46 -12.94 37.45
CA VAL A 91 -8.49 -11.98 36.99
C VAL A 91 -8.00 -10.53 37.05
N GLY A 92 -7.19 -10.20 38.08
CA GLY A 92 -6.48 -8.92 38.15
C GLY A 92 -5.30 -8.84 37.17
N SER A 93 -4.59 -9.96 36.97
CA SER A 93 -3.45 -10.05 36.07
C SER A 93 -3.82 -9.77 34.60
N ALA A 94 -5.02 -10.12 34.13
CA ALA A 94 -5.41 -9.88 32.73
C ALA A 94 -5.59 -8.38 32.43
N VAL A 95 -6.11 -7.62 33.41
CA VAL A 95 -6.33 -6.18 33.30
C VAL A 95 -5.06 -5.37 33.60
N THR A 96 -4.16 -5.87 34.47
CA THR A 96 -2.85 -5.23 34.67
C THR A 96 -1.82 -5.64 33.61
N SER A 97 -1.96 -6.80 32.98
CA SER A 97 -1.08 -7.26 31.88
C SER A 97 -1.40 -6.63 30.52
N SER A 98 -2.59 -6.05 30.33
CA SER A 98 -2.92 -5.24 29.15
C SER A 98 -2.26 -3.86 29.18
N LEU A 99 -1.76 -3.44 30.34
CA LEU A 99 -0.92 -2.25 30.53
C LEU A 99 0.58 -2.56 30.48
N ASP A 100 0.98 -3.83 30.27
CA ASP A 100 2.37 -4.25 30.23
C ASP A 100 2.96 -4.05 28.81
N PRO A 101 3.84 -3.05 28.60
CA PRO A 101 4.42 -2.75 27.29
C PRO A 101 5.28 -3.89 26.73
N LEU A 102 5.59 -4.90 27.55
CA LEU A 102 6.45 -6.02 27.18
C LEU A 102 5.69 -7.23 26.61
N ARG A 103 4.35 -7.26 26.68
CA ARG A 103 3.54 -8.16 25.83
C ARG A 103 3.31 -7.59 24.42
N LEU A 104 3.64 -6.31 24.20
CA LEU A 104 3.59 -5.63 22.89
C LEU A 104 4.78 -5.96 21.96
N ALA A 105 5.77 -6.76 22.37
CA ALA A 105 6.89 -7.17 21.49
C ALA A 105 7.59 -8.47 21.96
N PRO A 106 8.11 -9.36 21.08
CA PRO A 106 7.54 -9.89 19.84
C PRO A 106 7.88 -11.40 19.69
N GLN A 107 6.99 -12.32 20.06
CA GLN A 107 7.01 -13.68 19.48
C GLN A 107 5.96 -13.81 18.35
N ILE A 108 4.80 -13.18 18.50
CA ILE A 108 3.77 -13.08 17.45
C ILE A 108 4.04 -11.89 16.51
N GLY A 109 4.65 -10.81 17.01
CA GLY A 109 5.04 -9.65 16.19
C GLY A 109 6.08 -9.98 15.11
N ARG A 110 6.92 -11.01 15.31
CA ARG A 110 7.92 -11.41 14.31
C ARG A 110 7.31 -12.16 13.10
N GLN A 111 6.18 -12.83 13.30
CA GLN A 111 5.41 -13.49 12.23
C GLN A 111 4.29 -12.58 11.66
N ARG A 112 3.89 -11.53 12.39
CA ARG A 112 2.71 -10.70 12.06
C ARG A 112 3.06 -9.27 11.61
N ILE A 113 4.24 -8.76 11.94
CA ILE A 113 4.87 -7.59 11.30
C ILE A 113 5.66 -8.09 10.09
N GLU A 114 5.01 -8.87 9.23
CA GLU A 114 5.49 -8.99 7.86
C GLU A 114 5.03 -7.70 7.19
N PRO A 115 5.93 -6.75 6.88
CA PRO A 115 5.52 -5.53 6.21
C PRO A 115 4.77 -5.92 4.94
N LEU A 116 3.67 -5.24 4.61
CA LEU A 116 2.86 -5.55 3.41
C LEU A 116 3.75 -5.71 2.16
N PHE A 117 4.84 -4.95 2.10
CA PHE A 117 5.91 -5.12 1.12
C PHE A 117 6.39 -6.57 0.98
N ARG A 118 6.75 -7.25 2.07
CA ARG A 118 7.19 -8.65 2.04
C ARG A 118 6.05 -9.61 1.69
N GLN A 119 4.81 -9.32 2.08
CA GLN A 119 3.65 -10.14 1.68
C GLN A 119 3.40 -10.06 0.17
N LEU A 120 3.40 -8.85 -0.40
CA LEU A 120 3.17 -8.62 -1.83
C LEU A 120 4.36 -9.04 -2.70
N THR A 121 5.58 -8.95 -2.18
CA THR A 121 6.79 -9.40 -2.91
C THR A 121 7.09 -10.90 -2.76
N ARG A 122 6.47 -11.59 -1.80
CA ARG A 122 6.64 -13.04 -1.56
C ARG A 122 6.49 -13.87 -2.84
N PRO A 123 5.38 -13.81 -3.60
CA PRO A 123 5.22 -14.67 -4.78
C PRO A 123 6.35 -14.48 -5.79
N PHE A 124 6.80 -13.25 -6.04
CA PHE A 124 7.91 -12.97 -6.97
C PHE A 124 9.23 -13.60 -6.50
N ARG A 125 9.53 -13.51 -5.21
CA ARG A 125 10.75 -14.11 -4.65
C ARG A 125 10.72 -15.64 -4.72
N GLU A 126 9.55 -16.25 -4.48
CA GLU A 126 9.43 -17.70 -4.52
C GLU A 126 9.34 -18.25 -5.95
N ILE A 127 8.85 -17.48 -6.94
CA ILE A 127 8.97 -17.82 -8.37
C ILE A 127 10.44 -18.00 -8.76
N LEU A 128 11.32 -17.09 -8.30
CA LEU A 128 12.76 -17.16 -8.59
C LEU A 128 13.48 -18.31 -7.88
N ARG A 129 12.86 -18.90 -6.85
CA ARG A 129 13.38 -20.06 -6.10
C ARG A 129 12.77 -21.37 -6.52
N ALA A 130 11.71 -21.35 -7.32
CA ALA A 130 11.00 -22.55 -7.70
C ALA A 130 11.83 -23.36 -8.71
N GLU A 131 12.16 -24.59 -8.33
CA GLU A 131 12.94 -25.52 -9.16
C GLU A 131 12.04 -26.41 -10.04
N SER A 132 10.73 -26.40 -9.81
CA SER A 132 9.76 -27.27 -10.48
C SER A 132 8.61 -26.48 -11.10
N LEU A 133 8.13 -26.94 -12.25
CA LEU A 133 7.01 -26.31 -12.98
C LEU A 133 5.72 -26.16 -12.14
N PRO A 134 5.27 -27.15 -11.34
CA PRO A 134 4.07 -26.98 -10.52
C PRO A 134 4.24 -25.91 -9.44
N ARG A 135 5.41 -25.84 -8.81
CA ARG A 135 5.72 -24.83 -7.78
C ARG A 135 5.82 -23.43 -8.38
N THR A 136 6.40 -23.30 -9.57
CA THR A 136 6.40 -22.04 -10.32
C THR A 136 4.97 -21.61 -10.68
N ALA A 137 4.14 -22.53 -11.20
CA ALA A 137 2.75 -22.24 -11.54
C ALA A 137 1.92 -21.81 -10.33
N TYR A 138 2.13 -22.45 -9.16
CA TYR A 138 1.53 -22.05 -7.89
C TYR A 138 1.86 -20.59 -7.54
N TRP A 139 3.14 -20.21 -7.52
CA TRP A 139 3.52 -18.84 -7.12
C TRP A 139 3.15 -17.79 -8.16
N VAL A 140 3.15 -18.14 -9.45
CA VAL A 140 2.63 -17.28 -10.52
C VAL A 140 1.14 -17.01 -10.31
N PHE A 141 0.35 -18.06 -10.01
CA PHE A 141 -1.07 -17.90 -9.72
C PHE A 141 -1.30 -17.02 -8.49
N VAL A 142 -0.59 -17.28 -7.39
CA VAL A 142 -0.70 -16.47 -6.15
C VAL A 142 -0.34 -15.02 -6.40
N GLY A 143 0.72 -14.75 -7.18
CA GLY A 143 1.12 -13.40 -7.56
C GLY A 143 0.09 -12.69 -8.42
N LEU A 144 -0.44 -13.35 -9.46
CA LEU A 144 -1.48 -12.80 -10.32
C LEU A 144 -2.79 -12.57 -9.56
N TRP A 145 -3.19 -13.51 -8.70
CA TRP A 145 -4.35 -13.35 -7.83
C TRP A 145 -4.22 -12.14 -6.91
N GLY A 146 -3.07 -12.01 -6.23
CA GLY A 146 -2.77 -10.87 -5.38
C GLY A 146 -2.80 -9.55 -6.16
N LEU A 147 -2.20 -9.51 -7.35
CA LEU A 147 -2.16 -8.32 -8.20
C LEU A 147 -3.57 -7.90 -8.67
N LEU A 148 -4.38 -8.85 -9.15
CA LEU A 148 -5.76 -8.59 -9.59
C LEU A 148 -6.64 -8.13 -8.42
N LEU A 149 -6.49 -8.77 -7.26
CA LEU A 149 -7.26 -8.47 -6.07
C LEU A 149 -6.92 -7.09 -5.48
N TRP A 150 -5.64 -6.70 -5.52
CA TRP A 150 -5.19 -5.41 -5.00
C TRP A 150 -5.32 -4.25 -6.00
N ALA A 151 -5.43 -4.50 -7.30
CA ALA A 151 -5.44 -3.44 -8.32
C ALA A 151 -6.45 -2.32 -8.03
N ILE A 152 -7.73 -2.66 -7.82
CA ILE A 152 -8.78 -1.66 -7.55
C ILE A 152 -8.64 -1.07 -6.14
N PRO A 153 -8.57 -1.85 -5.04
CA PRO A 153 -8.48 -1.27 -3.71
C PRO A 153 -7.23 -0.42 -3.49
N ALA A 154 -6.06 -0.86 -3.93
CA ALA A 154 -4.82 -0.10 -3.82
C ALA A 154 -4.87 1.17 -4.67
N GLY A 155 -5.43 1.10 -5.89
CA GLY A 155 -5.64 2.27 -6.75
C GLY A 155 -6.58 3.29 -6.13
N ALA A 156 -7.69 2.84 -5.54
CA ALA A 156 -8.64 3.71 -4.85
C ALA A 156 -8.04 4.35 -3.59
N ILE A 157 -7.29 3.60 -2.78
CA ILE A 157 -6.58 4.13 -1.61
C ILE A 157 -5.52 5.14 -2.04
N SER A 158 -4.76 4.85 -3.10
CA SER A 158 -3.74 5.75 -3.65
C SER A 158 -4.38 7.04 -4.16
N ARG A 159 -5.52 6.95 -4.86
CA ARG A 159 -6.28 8.13 -5.31
C ARG A 159 -6.77 8.98 -4.14
N ILE A 160 -7.36 8.37 -3.11
CA ILE A 160 -7.77 9.07 -1.89
C ILE A 160 -6.56 9.77 -1.25
N ALA A 161 -5.40 9.10 -1.21
CA ALA A 161 -4.22 9.63 -0.56
C ALA A 161 -3.58 10.79 -1.33
N VAL A 162 -3.36 10.62 -2.63
CA VAL A 162 -2.76 11.66 -3.48
C VAL A 162 -3.61 12.93 -3.46
N VAL A 163 -4.93 12.84 -3.67
CA VAL A 163 -5.80 14.03 -3.66
C VAL A 163 -5.85 14.67 -2.27
N ARG A 164 -5.89 13.85 -1.21
CA ARG A 164 -5.96 14.37 0.16
C ARG A 164 -4.67 15.05 0.61
N ILE A 165 -3.51 14.55 0.17
CA ILE A 165 -2.19 15.07 0.53
C ILE A 165 -1.84 16.26 -0.36
N GLY A 166 -2.10 16.12 -1.67
CA GLY A 166 -1.79 17.13 -2.68
C GLY A 166 -2.69 18.36 -2.55
N ARG A 167 -3.99 18.15 -2.71
CA ARG A 167 -4.97 19.25 -2.85
C ARG A 167 -5.75 19.56 -1.58
N GLU A 168 -5.53 18.79 -0.51
CA GLU A 168 -6.28 18.87 0.76
C GLU A 168 -7.82 18.65 0.63
N GLU A 169 -8.27 18.22 -0.55
CA GLU A 169 -9.65 17.90 -0.89
C GLU A 169 -10.09 16.52 -0.36
N ARG A 170 -11.34 16.12 -0.61
CA ARG A 170 -11.87 14.80 -0.26
C ARG A 170 -12.47 14.16 -1.50
N VAL A 171 -11.94 13.00 -1.88
CA VAL A 171 -12.52 12.14 -2.91
C VAL A 171 -13.59 11.25 -2.28
N GLY A 172 -14.72 11.09 -2.93
CA GLY A 172 -15.77 10.17 -2.50
C GLY A 172 -15.28 8.71 -2.51
N PHE A 173 -15.86 7.86 -1.66
CA PHE A 173 -15.53 6.43 -1.64
C PHE A 173 -15.82 5.77 -3.00
N VAL A 174 -17.01 5.98 -3.54
CA VAL A 174 -17.42 5.42 -4.85
C VAL A 174 -16.60 6.02 -5.98
N GLU A 175 -16.37 7.33 -5.95
CA GLU A 175 -15.57 8.05 -6.94
C GLU A 175 -14.15 7.46 -7.05
N SER A 176 -13.50 7.18 -5.91
CA SER A 176 -12.17 6.56 -5.90
C SER A 176 -12.14 5.15 -6.51
N ILE A 177 -13.20 4.37 -6.32
CA ILE A 177 -13.34 3.02 -6.91
C ILE A 177 -13.60 3.12 -8.41
N VAL A 178 -14.47 4.04 -8.85
CA VAL A 178 -14.77 4.27 -10.27
C VAL A 178 -13.50 4.68 -11.01
N PHE A 179 -12.75 5.62 -10.44
CA PHE A 179 -11.44 6.03 -10.96
C PHE A 179 -10.49 4.83 -11.08
N ALA A 180 -10.34 4.04 -10.02
CA ALA A 180 -9.44 2.89 -10.02
C ALA A 180 -9.88 1.80 -11.03
N SER A 181 -11.19 1.60 -11.20
CA SER A 181 -11.76 0.63 -12.13
C SER A 181 -11.54 1.01 -13.59
N ARG A 182 -11.66 2.30 -13.93
CA ARG A 182 -11.35 2.82 -15.28
C ARG A 182 -9.88 2.60 -15.67
N ARG A 183 -8.97 2.58 -14.71
CA ARG A 183 -7.52 2.39 -14.90
C ARG A 183 -7.02 1.01 -14.46
N PHE A 184 -7.91 0.02 -14.33
CA PHE A 184 -7.56 -1.33 -13.87
C PHE A 184 -6.41 -1.96 -14.65
N GLY A 185 -6.43 -1.82 -15.98
CA GLY A 185 -5.38 -2.34 -16.85
C GLY A 185 -4.00 -1.73 -16.59
N ALA A 186 -3.93 -0.45 -16.21
CA ALA A 186 -2.67 0.21 -15.88
C ALA A 186 -2.10 -0.31 -14.54
N TYR A 187 -2.95 -0.47 -13.52
CA TYR A 187 -2.53 -0.98 -12.19
C TYR A 187 -2.01 -2.42 -12.26
N VAL A 188 -2.63 -3.27 -13.08
CA VAL A 188 -2.17 -4.65 -13.30
C VAL A 188 -0.98 -4.68 -14.25
N GLY A 189 -1.01 -3.87 -15.31
CA GLY A 189 0.00 -3.88 -16.37
C GLY A 189 1.36 -3.35 -15.94
N ALA A 190 1.41 -2.29 -15.13
CA ALA A 190 2.69 -1.64 -14.78
C ALA A 190 3.68 -2.59 -14.06
N PRO A 191 3.29 -3.40 -13.06
CA PRO A 191 4.19 -4.38 -12.43
C PRO A 191 4.40 -5.64 -13.28
N LEU A 192 3.46 -5.98 -14.17
CA LEU A 192 3.55 -7.16 -15.04
C LEU A 192 4.52 -6.93 -16.20
N LEU A 193 4.66 -5.68 -16.67
CA LEU A 193 5.48 -5.36 -17.84
C LEU A 193 6.97 -5.74 -17.65
N PRO A 194 7.65 -5.43 -16.54
CA PRO A 194 9.00 -5.91 -16.28
C PRO A 194 9.08 -7.43 -16.20
N MET A 195 8.04 -8.09 -15.66
CA MET A 195 7.98 -9.55 -15.57
C MET A 195 7.91 -10.20 -16.96
N ILE A 196 7.19 -9.59 -17.90
CA ILE A 196 7.19 -10.01 -19.31
C ILE A 196 8.58 -9.83 -19.92
N GLY A 197 9.26 -8.70 -19.63
CA GLY A 197 10.64 -8.48 -20.05
C GLY A 197 11.61 -9.54 -19.53
N VAL A 198 11.49 -9.89 -18.24
CA VAL A 198 12.28 -10.97 -17.62
C VAL A 198 11.98 -12.32 -18.28
N ALA A 199 10.72 -12.65 -18.52
CA ALA A 199 10.34 -13.89 -19.21
C ALA A 199 10.91 -13.95 -20.63
N LEU A 200 10.91 -12.84 -21.37
CA LEU A 200 11.45 -12.75 -22.72
C LEU A 200 12.95 -13.04 -22.77
N PHE A 201 13.73 -12.56 -21.78
CA PHE A 201 15.16 -12.90 -21.66
C PHE A 201 15.39 -14.31 -21.11
N ALA A 202 14.53 -14.80 -20.22
CA ALA A 202 14.66 -16.12 -19.62
C ALA A 202 14.43 -17.26 -20.62
N VAL A 203 13.50 -17.10 -21.59
CA VAL A 203 13.17 -18.17 -22.56
C VAL A 203 14.37 -18.59 -23.42
N PRO A 204 15.11 -17.67 -24.09
CA PRO A 204 16.33 -18.05 -24.82
C PRO A 204 17.41 -18.68 -23.94
N ILE A 205 17.58 -18.19 -22.71
CA ILE A 205 18.54 -18.76 -21.76
C ILE A 205 18.13 -20.19 -21.38
N ALA A 206 16.84 -20.44 -21.17
CA ALA A 206 16.32 -21.78 -20.89
C ALA A 206 16.54 -22.73 -22.07
N VAL A 207 16.44 -22.25 -23.33
CA VAL A 207 16.78 -23.03 -24.52
C VAL A 207 18.27 -23.37 -24.56
N VAL A 208 19.16 -22.41 -24.25
CA VAL A 208 20.60 -22.68 -24.11
C VAL A 208 20.85 -23.72 -23.02
N GLY A 209 20.19 -23.59 -21.86
CA GLY A 209 20.25 -24.58 -20.78
C GLY A 209 19.77 -25.98 -21.19
N LEU A 210 18.74 -26.06 -22.03
CA LEU A 210 18.27 -27.32 -22.60
C LEU A 210 19.31 -27.96 -23.53
N MET A 211 20.01 -27.16 -24.34
CA MET A 211 21.09 -27.63 -25.22
C MET A 211 22.30 -28.14 -24.43
N MET A 212 22.60 -27.56 -23.27
CA MET A 212 23.69 -27.99 -22.39
C MET A 212 23.54 -29.44 -21.86
N ARG A 213 22.40 -30.10 -22.11
CA ARG A 213 22.23 -31.54 -21.82
C ARG A 213 23.10 -32.45 -22.71
N SER A 214 23.68 -31.91 -23.78
CA SER A 214 24.64 -32.59 -24.67
C SER A 214 25.99 -31.89 -24.63
N ASP A 215 27.10 -32.63 -24.75
CA ASP A 215 28.47 -32.09 -24.72
C ASP A 215 28.70 -31.02 -25.81
N TRP A 216 28.14 -31.23 -27.00
CA TRP A 216 28.20 -30.24 -28.10
C TRP A 216 27.40 -28.98 -27.77
N GLY A 217 26.26 -29.13 -27.10
CA GLY A 217 25.46 -27.99 -26.66
C GLY A 217 26.12 -27.22 -25.53
N LEU A 218 26.90 -27.89 -24.68
CA LEU A 218 27.72 -27.25 -23.65
C LEU A 218 28.82 -26.37 -24.27
N LEU A 219 29.51 -26.87 -25.31
CA LEU A 219 30.51 -26.08 -26.04
C LEU A 219 29.88 -24.84 -26.70
N PHE A 220 28.71 -24.99 -27.33
CA PHE A 220 27.95 -23.86 -27.88
C PHE A 220 27.57 -22.84 -26.80
N ALA A 221 27.02 -23.31 -25.68
CA ALA A 221 26.66 -22.45 -24.55
C ALA A 221 27.87 -21.70 -23.99
N ALA A 222 29.05 -22.33 -23.92
CA ALA A 222 30.28 -21.67 -23.49
C ALA A 222 30.65 -20.49 -24.42
N GLY A 223 30.51 -20.65 -25.74
CA GLY A 223 30.72 -19.57 -26.71
C GLY A 223 29.70 -18.43 -26.58
N CYS A 224 28.44 -18.76 -26.31
CA CYS A 224 27.37 -17.78 -26.14
C CYS A 224 27.25 -17.22 -24.70
N TRP A 225 28.11 -17.63 -23.76
CA TRP A 225 27.92 -17.34 -22.34
C TRP A 225 27.95 -15.85 -22.01
N VAL A 226 28.71 -15.05 -22.78
CA VAL A 226 28.72 -13.59 -22.65
C VAL A 226 27.31 -13.00 -22.86
N LEU A 227 26.56 -13.52 -23.84
CA LEU A 227 25.18 -13.08 -24.10
C LEU A 227 24.24 -13.51 -22.96
N VAL A 228 24.45 -14.71 -22.40
CA VAL A 228 23.69 -15.18 -21.23
C VAL A 228 23.93 -14.26 -20.02
N LEU A 229 25.18 -13.86 -19.77
CA LEU A 229 25.53 -12.93 -18.69
C LEU A 229 24.93 -11.54 -18.92
N MET A 230 24.94 -11.03 -20.15
CA MET A 230 24.30 -9.76 -20.49
C MET A 230 22.78 -9.80 -20.27
N ALA A 231 22.12 -10.89 -20.68
CA ALA A 231 20.69 -11.09 -20.45
C ALA A 231 20.38 -11.25 -18.95
N GLY A 232 21.22 -11.98 -18.20
CA GLY A 232 21.13 -12.09 -16.73
C GLY A 232 21.27 -10.74 -16.03
N PHE A 233 22.22 -9.91 -16.48
CA PHE A 233 22.39 -8.54 -16.00
C PHE A 233 21.16 -7.67 -16.30
N ALA A 234 20.63 -7.73 -17.52
CA ALA A 234 19.41 -7.01 -17.90
C ALA A 234 18.19 -7.43 -17.05
N MET A 235 17.98 -8.74 -16.86
CA MET A 235 16.94 -9.27 -15.97
C MET A 235 17.13 -8.78 -14.53
N SER A 236 18.37 -8.74 -14.03
CA SER A 236 18.67 -8.25 -12.68
C SER A 236 18.31 -6.76 -12.53
N LEU A 237 18.63 -5.92 -13.52
CA LEU A 237 18.26 -4.51 -13.48
C LEU A 237 16.74 -4.32 -13.51
N MET A 238 16.04 -5.10 -14.34
CA MET A 238 14.57 -5.09 -14.40
C MET A 238 13.96 -5.49 -13.05
N LEU A 239 14.41 -6.58 -12.44
CA LEU A 239 13.89 -7.06 -11.16
C LEU A 239 14.23 -6.11 -10.01
N LEU A 240 15.42 -5.50 -10.01
CA LEU A 240 15.83 -4.53 -8.99
C LEU A 240 14.98 -3.25 -9.07
N GLY A 241 14.78 -2.73 -10.29
CA GLY A 241 13.89 -1.59 -10.51
C GLY A 241 12.45 -1.91 -10.14
N LEU A 242 11.96 -3.11 -10.45
CA LEU A 242 10.63 -3.54 -10.04
C LEU A 242 10.53 -3.62 -8.52
N LEU A 243 11.49 -4.25 -7.83
CA LEU A 243 11.48 -4.47 -6.37
C LEU A 243 11.30 -3.18 -5.58
N PHE A 244 11.94 -2.09 -6.00
CA PHE A 244 11.84 -0.80 -5.31
C PHE A 244 10.80 0.14 -5.94
N GLY A 245 10.59 0.06 -7.25
CA GLY A 245 9.70 0.95 -7.99
C GLY A 245 8.22 0.55 -7.94
N TRP A 246 7.90 -0.73 -7.74
CA TRP A 246 6.51 -1.20 -7.80
C TRP A 246 5.54 -0.46 -6.86
N PRO A 247 5.89 -0.07 -5.60
CA PRO A 247 4.95 0.63 -4.74
C PRO A 247 4.61 2.03 -5.28
N LEU A 248 5.52 2.65 -6.03
CA LEU A 248 5.36 3.99 -6.59
C LEU A 248 4.50 3.99 -7.88
N MET A 249 4.38 2.85 -8.57
CA MET A 249 3.58 2.74 -9.79
C MET A 249 2.10 3.06 -9.56
N TRP A 250 1.53 2.63 -8.42
CA TRP A 250 0.13 2.91 -8.07
C TRP A 250 -0.16 4.40 -7.90
N PRO A 251 0.58 5.14 -7.05
CA PRO A 251 0.36 6.57 -6.91
C PRO A 251 0.67 7.35 -8.18
N THR A 252 1.60 6.91 -9.05
CA THR A 252 1.77 7.53 -10.38
C THR A 252 0.47 7.48 -11.18
N ILE A 253 -0.15 6.30 -11.31
CA ILE A 253 -1.42 6.11 -12.02
C ILE A 253 -2.56 6.92 -11.36
N SER A 254 -2.47 7.16 -10.04
CA SER A 254 -3.47 7.91 -9.28
C SER A 254 -3.30 9.43 -9.30
N ALA A 255 -2.08 9.91 -9.53
CA ALA A 255 -1.71 11.33 -9.48
C ALA A 255 -1.71 11.99 -10.85
N GLU A 256 -1.22 11.28 -11.87
CA GLU A 256 -0.96 11.83 -13.19
C GLU A 256 -2.20 11.80 -14.10
N PHE A 257 -2.21 12.73 -15.07
CA PHE A 257 -3.29 12.88 -16.05
C PHE A 257 -3.42 11.64 -16.95
N ASN A 258 -2.37 11.28 -17.68
CA ASN A 258 -2.35 10.10 -18.55
C ASN A 258 -2.36 8.82 -17.71
N GLY A 259 -1.44 8.72 -16.74
CA GLY A 259 -1.45 7.63 -15.76
C GLY A 259 -1.33 6.24 -16.41
N ASP A 260 -0.60 6.14 -17.53
CA ASP A 260 -0.45 4.93 -18.31
C ASP A 260 0.56 3.96 -17.68
N LEU A 261 0.50 2.68 -18.06
CA LEU A 261 1.39 1.64 -17.52
C LEU A 261 2.88 1.94 -17.75
N PHE A 262 3.23 2.57 -18.87
CA PHE A 262 4.62 2.90 -19.22
C PHE A 262 5.14 4.07 -18.39
N GLU A 263 4.31 5.10 -18.20
CA GLU A 263 4.65 6.27 -17.37
C GLU A 263 4.84 5.85 -15.91
N ALA A 264 3.94 5.03 -15.38
CA ALA A 264 4.04 4.46 -14.04
C ALA A 264 5.34 3.68 -13.83
N LEU A 265 5.72 2.87 -14.83
CA LEU A 265 6.94 2.09 -14.79
C LEU A 265 8.19 2.96 -14.84
N GLN A 266 8.22 3.92 -15.77
CA GLN A 266 9.37 4.79 -15.96
C GLN A 266 9.62 5.64 -14.71
N ARG A 267 8.60 6.35 -14.19
CA ARG A 267 8.75 7.17 -12.99
C ARG A 267 9.10 6.35 -11.75
N GLY A 268 8.52 5.16 -11.59
CA GLY A 268 8.89 4.24 -10.51
C GLY A 268 10.37 3.83 -10.53
N TYR A 269 10.95 3.68 -11.74
CA TYR A 269 12.36 3.34 -11.92
C TYR A 269 13.29 4.55 -11.83
N ASP A 270 12.88 5.69 -12.35
CA ASP A 270 13.67 6.92 -12.37
C ASP A 270 13.80 7.46 -10.93
N TYR A 271 12.70 7.61 -10.19
CA TYR A 271 12.73 8.17 -8.84
C TYR A 271 13.54 7.32 -7.85
N THR A 272 13.49 5.98 -7.99
CA THR A 272 14.29 5.07 -7.15
C THR A 272 15.78 5.13 -7.45
N ARG A 273 16.18 5.44 -8.69
CA ARG A 273 17.58 5.53 -9.12
C ARG A 273 18.19 6.91 -8.92
N GLU A 274 17.41 7.98 -9.10
CA GLU A 274 17.93 9.33 -9.03
C GLU A 274 18.15 9.80 -7.58
N ARG A 275 17.28 9.39 -6.66
CA ARG A 275 17.35 9.80 -5.24
C ARG A 275 17.29 8.61 -4.26
N PRO A 276 18.18 7.60 -4.38
CA PRO A 276 18.07 6.35 -3.63
C PRO A 276 18.13 6.53 -2.11
N LEU A 277 18.98 7.45 -1.63
CA LEU A 277 19.14 7.72 -0.20
C LEU A 277 17.91 8.44 0.40
N GLN A 278 17.31 9.38 -0.34
CA GLN A 278 16.09 10.06 0.11
C GLN A 278 14.91 9.10 0.12
N TYR A 279 14.75 8.30 -0.94
CA TYR A 279 13.73 7.25 -0.98
C TYR A 279 13.88 6.28 0.19
N LEU A 280 15.10 5.81 0.48
CA LEU A 280 15.37 4.93 1.62
C LEU A 280 15.02 5.60 2.95
N PHE A 281 15.40 6.87 3.15
CA PHE A 281 15.04 7.63 4.34
C PHE A 281 13.52 7.73 4.53
N TYR A 282 12.78 8.05 3.46
CA TYR A 282 11.32 8.10 3.51
C TYR A 282 10.70 6.72 3.76
N ALA A 283 11.22 5.66 3.14
CA ALA A 283 10.76 4.28 3.35
C ALA A 283 11.00 3.79 4.79
N ILE A 284 12.17 4.09 5.37
CA ILE A 284 12.46 3.77 6.78
C ILE A 284 11.51 4.54 7.70
N THR A 285 11.36 5.85 7.48
CA THR A 285 10.48 6.70 8.28
C THR A 285 9.03 6.22 8.21
N ALA A 286 8.52 5.93 7.00
CA ALA A 286 7.20 5.37 6.81
C ALA A 286 7.04 4.02 7.50
N THR A 287 8.05 3.14 7.42
CA THR A 287 8.02 1.83 8.10
C THR A 287 7.95 1.99 9.62
N MET A 288 8.73 2.90 10.20
CA MET A 288 8.70 3.17 11.65
C MET A 288 7.33 3.71 12.08
N LEU A 289 6.77 4.67 11.34
CA LEU A 289 5.45 5.25 11.62
C LEU A 289 4.32 4.22 11.46
N GLY A 290 4.38 3.41 10.40
CA GLY A 290 3.42 2.34 10.15
C GLY A 290 3.48 1.25 11.21
N ALA A 291 4.69 0.89 11.66
CA ALA A 291 4.87 -0.07 12.76
C ALA A 291 4.30 0.46 14.08
N LEU A 292 4.59 1.73 14.42
CA LEU A 292 4.02 2.36 15.61
C LEU A 292 2.50 2.45 15.54
N GLY A 293 1.96 2.85 14.40
CA GLY A 293 0.53 2.94 14.21
C GLY A 293 -0.16 1.58 14.23
N TRP A 294 0.49 0.54 13.69
CA TRP A 294 0.02 -0.83 13.75
C TRP A 294 -0.03 -1.34 15.19
N LEU A 295 0.99 -1.04 16.02
CA LEU A 295 0.98 -1.39 17.44
C LEU A 295 -0.23 -0.78 18.16
N VAL A 296 -0.54 0.49 17.90
CA VAL A 296 -1.69 1.17 18.49
C VAL A 296 -3.01 0.52 18.03
N VAL A 297 -3.19 0.32 16.72
CA VAL A 297 -4.42 -0.29 16.19
C VAL A 297 -4.58 -1.72 16.70
N ASN A 298 -3.51 -2.52 16.68
CA ASN A 298 -3.52 -3.88 17.18
C ASN A 298 -3.84 -3.95 18.68
N ALA A 299 -3.26 -3.05 19.49
CA ALA A 299 -3.54 -2.97 20.93
C ALA A 299 -5.01 -2.63 21.21
N VAL A 300 -5.56 -1.64 20.49
CA VAL A 300 -6.98 -1.28 20.63
C VAL A 300 -7.89 -2.43 20.22
N CYS A 301 -7.63 -3.07 19.08
CA CYS A 301 -8.46 -4.17 18.57
C CYS A 301 -8.40 -5.41 19.48
N SER A 302 -7.19 -5.78 19.93
CA SER A 302 -7.00 -6.90 20.86
C SER A 302 -7.64 -6.59 22.21
N GLY A 303 -7.47 -5.36 22.69
CA GLY A 303 -8.08 -4.88 23.93
C GLY A 303 -9.60 -4.95 23.90
N ILE A 304 -10.25 -4.63 22.77
CA ILE A 304 -11.70 -4.78 22.60
C ILE A 304 -12.12 -6.25 22.76
N VAL A 305 -11.41 -7.18 22.11
CA VAL A 305 -11.71 -8.62 22.19
C VAL A 305 -11.48 -9.15 23.61
N ASP A 306 -10.36 -8.77 24.24
CA ASP A 306 -10.01 -9.20 25.59
C ASP A 306 -10.98 -8.66 26.64
N LEU A 307 -11.37 -7.38 26.57
CA LEU A 307 -12.39 -6.80 27.45
C LEU A 307 -13.76 -7.47 27.24
N SER A 308 -14.11 -7.80 25.98
CA SER A 308 -15.36 -8.47 25.67
C SER A 308 -15.41 -9.87 26.30
N PHE A 309 -14.33 -10.63 26.20
CA PHE A 309 -14.22 -11.93 26.87
C PHE A 309 -14.18 -11.81 28.39
N TRP A 310 -13.47 -10.81 28.92
CA TRP A 310 -13.45 -10.56 30.36
C TRP A 310 -14.86 -10.27 30.88
N ALA A 311 -15.62 -9.39 30.22
CA ALA A 311 -16.99 -9.10 30.61
C ALA A 311 -17.91 -10.33 30.47
N ALA A 312 -17.74 -11.11 29.39
CA ALA A 312 -18.50 -12.35 29.19
C ALA A 312 -18.23 -13.39 30.28
N SER A 313 -17.00 -13.44 30.83
CA SER A 313 -16.61 -14.41 31.87
C SER A 313 -17.47 -14.32 33.13
N TRP A 314 -18.00 -13.13 33.44
CA TRP A 314 -18.86 -12.91 34.60
C TRP A 314 -20.20 -13.65 34.47
N GLY A 315 -20.69 -13.82 33.24
CA GLY A 315 -21.96 -14.51 32.96
C GLY A 315 -21.79 -15.98 32.60
N THR A 316 -20.77 -16.33 31.82
CA THR A 316 -20.57 -17.68 31.29
C THR A 316 -19.89 -18.64 32.27
N GLY A 317 -19.18 -18.12 33.26
CA GLY A 317 -18.20 -18.87 34.03
C GLY A 317 -16.87 -19.06 33.28
N VAL A 318 -15.79 -19.29 34.04
CA VAL A 318 -14.41 -19.31 33.53
C VAL A 318 -14.14 -20.56 32.67
N ASP A 319 -14.59 -21.74 33.11
CA ASP A 319 -14.35 -23.01 32.43
C ASP A 319 -14.98 -23.04 31.03
N ARG A 320 -16.25 -22.62 30.94
CA ARG A 320 -16.96 -22.56 29.65
C ARG A 320 -16.33 -21.56 28.69
N LEU A 321 -15.78 -20.46 29.19
CA LEU A 321 -15.10 -19.47 28.37
C LEU A 321 -13.74 -19.94 27.87
N ALA A 322 -13.01 -20.72 28.69
CA ALA A 322 -11.76 -21.34 28.30
C ALA A 322 -11.98 -22.34 27.15
N ASP A 323 -13.04 -23.14 27.22
CA ASP A 323 -13.44 -24.02 26.11
C ASP A 323 -13.68 -23.20 24.82
N ILE A 324 -14.48 -22.12 24.90
CA ILE A 324 -14.79 -21.27 23.74
C ILE A 324 -13.51 -20.71 23.10
N LYS A 325 -12.56 -20.20 23.91
CA LYS A 325 -11.28 -19.68 23.40
C LYS A 325 -10.40 -20.76 22.77
N GLN A 326 -10.38 -21.95 23.36
CA GLN A 326 -9.64 -23.09 22.80
C GLN A 326 -10.23 -23.51 21.45
N TRP A 327 -11.56 -23.62 21.36
CA TRP A 327 -12.27 -23.88 20.10
C TRP A 327 -12.02 -22.81 19.05
N GLU A 328 -12.01 -21.54 19.43
CA GLU A 328 -11.69 -20.43 18.52
C GLU A 328 -10.29 -20.57 17.91
N SER A 329 -9.31 -20.99 18.72
CA SER A 329 -7.94 -21.22 18.25
C SER A 329 -7.84 -22.42 17.29
N GLN A 330 -8.65 -23.46 17.51
CA GLN A 330 -8.70 -24.66 16.68
C GLN A 330 -9.44 -24.40 15.35
N LEU A 331 -10.57 -23.70 15.37
CA LEU A 331 -11.35 -23.36 14.17
C LEU A 331 -10.51 -22.58 13.15
N ARG A 332 -9.60 -21.72 13.63
CA ARG A 332 -8.62 -20.98 12.82
C ARG A 332 -7.69 -21.91 12.04
N LEU A 333 -7.31 -23.05 12.61
CA LEU A 333 -6.39 -24.01 12.00
C LEU A 333 -7.11 -24.94 11.03
N ASP A 334 -8.36 -25.31 11.34
CA ASP A 334 -9.18 -26.21 10.53
C ASP A 334 -9.76 -25.54 9.28
N LEU A 335 -10.26 -24.30 9.38
CA LEU A 335 -10.88 -23.57 8.26
C LEU A 335 -9.89 -23.29 7.11
N PHE A 336 -8.59 -23.19 7.42
CA PHE A 336 -7.52 -22.95 6.45
C PHE A 336 -6.64 -24.19 6.18
N HIS A 337 -6.97 -25.36 6.74
CA HIS A 337 -6.19 -26.61 6.61
C HIS A 337 -4.69 -26.43 6.91
N LEU A 338 -4.40 -25.66 7.97
CA LEU A 338 -3.05 -25.39 8.49
C LEU A 338 -2.77 -26.12 9.81
N GLY A 339 -3.77 -26.78 10.41
CA GLY A 339 -3.61 -27.63 11.58
C GLY A 339 -3.18 -29.06 11.23
N PRO A 340 -2.41 -29.74 12.10
CA PRO A 340 -2.18 -31.17 11.96
C PRO A 340 -3.52 -31.93 11.95
N PRO A 341 -3.62 -33.07 11.25
CA PRO A 341 -4.80 -33.94 11.34
C PRO A 341 -5.04 -34.28 12.81
N ILE A 342 -6.31 -34.31 13.22
CA ILE A 342 -6.71 -34.71 14.57
C ILE A 342 -6.08 -36.07 14.88
N GLU A 343 -5.01 -36.08 15.69
CA GLU A 343 -4.66 -37.27 16.43
C GLU A 343 -5.78 -37.45 17.45
N SER A 344 -6.48 -38.57 17.32
CA SER A 344 -7.63 -38.97 18.11
C SER A 344 -7.25 -39.28 19.57
N GLY A 345 -6.73 -38.28 20.29
CA GLY A 345 -6.12 -38.47 21.62
C GLY A 345 -6.36 -37.35 22.64
N THR A 346 -6.80 -36.15 22.23
CA THR A 346 -7.22 -35.11 23.20
C THR A 346 -8.72 -34.86 23.08
N GLU A 347 -9.46 -35.38 24.06
CA GLU A 347 -10.90 -35.26 24.25
C GLU A 347 -11.34 -33.81 24.51
N THR A 348 -11.29 -32.93 23.51
CA THR A 348 -12.21 -31.79 23.46
C THR A 348 -13.38 -32.21 22.59
N ALA A 349 -14.45 -32.72 23.21
CA ALA A 349 -15.66 -33.11 22.50
C ALA A 349 -16.19 -31.91 21.72
N ALA A 350 -16.24 -32.05 20.38
CA ALA A 350 -16.87 -31.04 19.53
C ALA A 350 -18.27 -30.73 20.04
N PRO A 351 -18.67 -29.44 20.14
CA PRO A 351 -20.02 -29.09 20.53
C PRO A 351 -20.97 -29.78 19.55
N THR A 352 -21.62 -30.84 20.03
CA THR A 352 -22.40 -31.75 19.21
C THR A 352 -23.72 -31.10 18.77
N ASN A 353 -24.04 -29.95 19.36
CA ASN A 353 -25.20 -29.13 19.04
C ASN A 353 -24.89 -28.10 17.94
N SER A 354 -25.60 -28.23 16.81
CA SER A 354 -25.51 -27.34 15.65
C SER A 354 -25.66 -25.85 16.00
N VAL A 355 -26.46 -25.52 17.02
CA VAL A 355 -26.67 -24.14 17.47
C VAL A 355 -25.42 -23.54 18.14
N ALA A 356 -24.69 -24.29 18.98
CA ALA A 356 -23.48 -23.76 19.60
C ALA A 356 -22.33 -23.63 18.59
N MET A 357 -22.28 -24.52 17.58
CA MET A 357 -21.34 -24.38 16.47
C MET A 357 -21.57 -23.08 15.69
N VAL A 358 -22.84 -22.72 15.42
CA VAL A 358 -23.17 -21.44 14.78
C VAL A 358 -22.71 -20.26 15.65
N GLY A 359 -22.98 -20.30 16.95
CA GLY A 359 -22.52 -19.27 17.89
C GLY A 359 -20.99 -19.12 17.91
N LEU A 360 -20.26 -20.23 17.98
CA LEU A 360 -18.79 -20.25 17.94
C LEU A 360 -18.24 -19.70 16.63
N PHE A 361 -18.86 -20.04 15.49
CA PHE A 361 -18.45 -19.53 14.19
C PHE A 361 -18.61 -18.00 14.10
N VAL A 362 -19.72 -17.46 14.60
CA VAL A 362 -19.96 -16.02 14.64
C VAL A 362 -18.96 -15.30 15.55
N ILE A 363 -18.72 -15.82 16.76
CA ILE A 363 -17.74 -15.26 17.70
C ILE A 363 -16.34 -15.28 17.08
N HIS A 364 -15.92 -16.42 16.52
CA HIS A 364 -14.64 -16.56 15.85
C HIS A 364 -14.48 -15.57 14.68
N GLY A 365 -15.52 -15.43 13.84
CA GLY A 365 -15.50 -14.51 12.71
C GLY A 365 -15.34 -13.05 13.13
N LEU A 366 -16.09 -12.62 14.15
CA LEU A 366 -16.02 -11.25 14.68
C LEU A 366 -14.66 -10.96 15.33
N ASN A 367 -14.19 -11.86 16.19
CA ASN A 367 -12.89 -11.71 16.86
C ASN A 367 -11.73 -11.73 15.87
N THR A 368 -11.75 -12.65 14.90
CA THR A 368 -10.73 -12.73 13.86
C THR A 368 -10.71 -11.46 13.01
N THR A 369 -11.88 -10.92 12.67
CA THR A 369 -11.97 -9.69 11.89
C THR A 369 -11.40 -8.51 12.69
N LEU A 370 -11.79 -8.35 13.95
CA LEU A 370 -11.30 -7.26 14.81
C LEU A 370 -9.81 -7.40 15.13
N ALA A 371 -9.37 -8.53 15.70
CA ALA A 371 -8.01 -8.67 16.22
C ALA A 371 -6.95 -8.99 15.16
N ASN A 372 -7.33 -9.51 13.99
CA ASN A 372 -6.37 -9.93 12.96
C ASN A 372 -6.51 -9.11 11.67
N GLN A 373 -7.73 -9.04 11.13
CA GLN A 373 -7.95 -8.46 9.80
C GLN A 373 -7.94 -6.93 9.81
N LEU A 374 -8.45 -6.29 10.87
CA LEU A 374 -8.45 -4.83 10.96
C LEU A 374 -7.03 -4.24 11.12
N PRO A 375 -6.13 -4.77 11.96
CA PRO A 375 -4.73 -4.35 11.98
C PRO A 375 -4.01 -4.61 10.65
N ALA A 376 -4.32 -5.72 9.96
CA ALA A 376 -3.77 -6.00 8.63
C ALA A 376 -4.27 -5.01 7.57
N ALA A 377 -5.57 -4.68 7.58
CA ALA A 377 -6.17 -3.68 6.72
C ALA A 377 -5.57 -2.28 6.98
N TYR A 378 -5.33 -1.93 8.25
CA TYR A 378 -4.60 -0.72 8.61
C TYR A 378 -3.20 -0.71 8.01
N ALA A 379 -2.41 -1.78 8.20
CA ALA A 379 -1.06 -1.86 7.66
C ALA A 379 -1.05 -1.71 6.13
N ALA A 380 -2.03 -2.32 5.46
CA ALA A 380 -2.17 -2.22 4.02
C ALA A 380 -2.58 -0.83 3.55
N GLY A 381 -3.58 -0.21 4.20
CA GLY A 381 -4.00 1.15 3.92
C GLY A 381 -2.87 2.16 4.16
N PHE A 382 -2.13 2.01 5.25
CA PHE A 382 -0.97 2.83 5.56
C PHE A 382 0.12 2.69 4.49
N PHE A 383 0.43 1.46 4.06
CA PHE A 383 1.42 1.21 3.01
C PHE A 383 1.09 2.00 1.74
N TRP A 384 -0.13 1.87 1.21
CA TRP A 384 -0.54 2.57 -0.02
C TRP A 384 -0.57 4.08 0.15
N CYS A 385 -1.11 4.58 1.27
CA CYS A 385 -1.09 6.02 1.55
C CYS A 385 0.33 6.57 1.72
N SER A 386 1.24 5.80 2.33
CA SER A 386 2.65 6.19 2.48
C SER A 386 3.38 6.16 1.14
N ALA A 387 3.12 5.16 0.28
CA ALA A 387 3.65 5.11 -1.06
C ALA A 387 3.21 6.34 -1.88
N SER A 388 1.95 6.77 -1.74
CA SER A 388 1.45 8.02 -2.34
C SER A 388 2.14 9.27 -1.82
N ALA A 389 2.37 9.37 -0.52
CA ALA A 389 3.10 10.48 0.07
C ALA A 389 4.56 10.53 -0.42
N ILE A 390 5.23 9.37 -0.44
CA ILE A 390 6.61 9.22 -0.92
C ILE A 390 6.70 9.58 -2.40
N TYR A 391 5.74 9.14 -3.21
CA TYR A 391 5.66 9.51 -4.62
C TYR A 391 5.59 11.02 -4.82
N LEU A 392 4.70 11.72 -4.10
CA LEU A 392 4.57 13.17 -4.21
C LEU A 392 5.84 13.91 -3.76
N LEU A 393 6.49 13.44 -2.70
CA LEU A 393 7.77 14.00 -2.24
C LEU A 393 8.88 13.83 -3.29
N LEU A 394 9.01 12.63 -3.86
CA LEU A 394 10.03 12.36 -4.88
C LEU A 394 9.74 13.10 -6.19
N ARG A 395 8.48 13.20 -6.60
CA ARG A 395 8.07 13.98 -7.79
C ARG A 395 8.42 15.46 -7.62
N GLN A 396 8.23 16.03 -6.44
CA GLN A 396 8.67 17.41 -6.17
C GLN A 396 10.20 17.54 -6.22
N ASP A 397 10.94 16.59 -5.62
CA ASP A 397 12.41 16.64 -5.54
C ASP A 397 13.11 16.38 -6.89
N VAL A 398 12.49 15.55 -7.76
CA VAL A 398 13.05 15.10 -9.04
C VAL A 398 12.51 15.92 -10.20
N ASP A 399 11.19 16.00 -10.36
CA ASP A 399 10.54 16.65 -11.50
C ASP A 399 10.24 18.13 -11.27
N GLN A 400 10.50 18.64 -10.05
CA GLN A 400 10.13 20.01 -9.65
C GLN A 400 8.63 20.30 -9.81
N THR A 401 7.78 19.26 -9.75
CA THR A 401 6.33 19.43 -9.80
C THR A 401 5.76 19.72 -8.42
N GLU A 402 4.82 20.66 -8.33
CA GLU A 402 4.18 21.00 -7.06
C GLU A 402 3.31 19.85 -6.53
N ILE A 403 3.25 19.72 -5.20
CA ILE A 403 2.55 18.62 -4.53
C ILE A 403 1.03 18.64 -4.79
N ASP A 404 0.46 19.82 -5.01
CA ASP A 404 -0.96 20.06 -5.29
C ASP A 404 -1.34 19.90 -6.76
N GLU A 405 -0.36 19.77 -7.67
CA GLU A 405 -0.57 19.48 -9.08
C GLU A 405 -0.97 18.00 -9.29
N VAL A 406 -2.18 17.68 -8.85
CA VAL A 406 -2.80 16.35 -8.92
C VAL A 406 -3.99 16.40 -9.88
N PHE A 407 -4.05 15.44 -10.80
CA PHE A 407 -5.13 15.32 -11.77
C PHE A 407 -6.53 15.41 -11.12
N SER A 408 -7.42 16.21 -11.71
CA SER A 408 -8.84 16.35 -11.34
C SER A 408 -9.73 16.00 -12.53
N GLU A 409 -10.74 15.15 -12.34
CA GLU A 409 -11.77 14.96 -13.38
C GLU A 409 -12.65 16.22 -13.56
N GLU A 410 -12.79 17.05 -12.51
CA GLU A 410 -13.67 18.24 -12.52
C GLU A 410 -13.08 19.44 -13.27
N ALA A 411 -11.74 19.52 -13.39
CA ALA A 411 -11.07 20.60 -14.12
C ALA A 411 -11.26 20.52 -15.64
N GLU A 412 -11.60 19.33 -16.16
CA GLU A 412 -11.86 19.10 -17.59
C GLU A 412 -13.31 19.48 -17.99
N LEU A 413 -14.23 19.54 -17.03
CA LEU A 413 -15.64 19.93 -17.22
C LEU A 413 -15.86 21.44 -17.28
N VAL A 414 -14.84 22.25 -16.99
CA VAL A 414 -14.83 23.68 -17.29
C VAL A 414 -14.18 23.83 -18.66
N PRO A 415 -14.94 24.03 -19.76
CA PRO A 415 -14.33 24.41 -21.02
C PRO A 415 -13.52 25.68 -20.77
N ALA A 416 -12.34 25.77 -21.36
CA ALA A 416 -11.51 26.97 -21.33
C ALA A 416 -12.35 28.20 -21.70
N LEU A 417 -12.85 28.92 -20.69
CA LEU A 417 -13.39 30.26 -20.83
C LEU A 417 -12.18 31.21 -20.81
N ASP A 418 -11.28 31.05 -21.77
CA ASP A 418 -10.43 32.16 -22.19
C ASP A 418 -9.92 31.92 -23.61
N GLY A 419 -10.42 32.74 -24.52
CA GLY A 419 -10.20 32.60 -25.95
C GLY A 419 -11.12 33.42 -26.84
N SER A 420 -11.83 34.43 -26.30
CA SER A 420 -12.49 35.47 -27.11
C SER A 420 -12.89 36.70 -26.27
N ILE A 421 -11.92 37.30 -25.57
CA ILE A 421 -11.99 38.75 -25.36
C ILE A 421 -10.86 39.37 -26.19
N THR A 422 -11.11 39.49 -27.48
CA THR A 422 -10.41 40.45 -28.33
C THR A 422 -10.71 41.84 -27.78
N THR A 423 -9.84 42.31 -26.90
CA THR A 423 -9.75 43.74 -26.59
C THR A 423 -9.12 44.37 -27.83
N GLU A 424 -9.95 44.86 -28.76
CA GLU A 424 -9.50 45.80 -29.79
C GLU A 424 -8.99 47.05 -29.08
N THR A 425 -7.71 47.05 -28.74
CA THR A 425 -6.97 48.26 -28.41
C THR A 425 -6.37 48.75 -29.71
N ASN A 426 -7.03 49.75 -30.32
CA ASN A 426 -6.46 50.56 -31.38
C ASN A 426 -5.12 51.14 -30.91
N ALA A 427 -4.01 50.53 -31.33
CA ALA A 427 -2.69 51.13 -31.26
C ALA A 427 -2.51 51.95 -32.55
N GLU A 428 -2.78 53.24 -32.47
CA GLU A 428 -2.41 54.21 -33.51
C GLU A 428 -0.89 54.27 -33.68
N ASN A 429 -0.50 54.24 -34.96
CA ASN A 429 0.85 54.23 -35.49
C ASN A 429 1.55 55.59 -35.29
N PRO A 430 2.71 55.69 -34.60
CA PRO A 430 3.41 56.96 -34.42
C PRO A 430 4.45 57.18 -35.53
N GLN A 431 4.01 57.35 -36.78
CA GLN A 431 4.85 57.87 -37.86
C GLN A 431 4.04 58.67 -38.89
N GLN A 432 3.57 59.85 -38.50
CA GLN A 432 3.24 60.94 -39.44
C GLN A 432 2.99 62.25 -38.68
N LEU A 433 4.06 62.91 -38.24
CA LEU A 433 4.01 64.31 -37.80
C LEU A 433 5.29 65.02 -38.24
N ALA A 434 5.29 65.47 -39.50
CA ALA A 434 6.20 66.49 -39.98
C ALA A 434 5.58 67.26 -41.17
N GLN A 435 5.03 68.43 -40.83
CA GLN A 435 5.09 69.71 -41.57
C GLN A 435 4.06 70.05 -42.69
N PRO A 436 3.82 71.37 -42.91
CA PRO A 436 2.46 71.95 -43.00
C PRO A 436 2.11 72.57 -44.36
N SER A 437 0.82 72.85 -44.60
CA SER A 437 0.42 73.91 -45.55
C SER A 437 -0.95 74.53 -45.21
N SER A 438 -0.90 75.83 -44.87
CA SER A 438 -1.80 76.92 -45.30
C SER A 438 -3.20 76.61 -45.86
N GLY A 439 -4.20 77.35 -45.38
CA GLY A 439 -5.31 77.83 -46.21
C GLY A 439 -6.68 77.86 -45.54
N ASP A 440 -7.10 79.07 -45.19
CA ASP A 440 -8.47 79.61 -45.30
C ASP A 440 -9.58 79.19 -44.31
N LEU A 441 -9.88 80.17 -43.44
CA LEU A 441 -11.15 80.52 -42.79
C LEU A 441 -12.29 80.71 -43.84
N PRO A 442 -13.60 80.61 -43.51
CA PRO A 442 -14.27 81.65 -42.71
C PRO A 442 -15.43 81.22 -41.77
N GLU A 443 -15.59 82.07 -40.75
CA GLU A 443 -16.84 82.67 -40.24
C GLU A 443 -18.00 81.74 -39.88
N GLY A 444 -18.34 81.61 -38.60
CA GLY A 444 -19.24 82.52 -37.87
C GLY A 444 -20.09 81.58 -36.98
N GLU A 445 -20.50 81.86 -35.76
CA GLU A 445 -21.01 83.07 -35.15
C GLU A 445 -21.07 82.81 -33.62
N ILE A 446 -20.91 83.85 -32.82
CA ILE A 446 -20.76 83.80 -31.34
C ILE A 446 -22.16 83.79 -30.63
N PRO A 447 -22.28 83.73 -29.28
CA PRO A 447 -23.22 82.88 -28.53
C PRO A 447 -24.33 83.79 -27.89
N PRO A 448 -25.05 83.52 -26.75
CA PRO A 448 -24.46 83.28 -25.42
C PRO A 448 -25.29 82.44 -24.39
N ALA A 449 -24.58 82.13 -23.31
CA ALA A 449 -24.90 82.03 -21.87
C ALA A 449 -26.31 82.21 -21.26
N SER A 450 -26.34 81.82 -19.97
CA SER A 450 -27.31 82.06 -18.88
C SER A 450 -28.41 80.99 -18.76
N GLY A 451 -28.83 80.53 -17.59
CA GLY A 451 -28.53 80.86 -16.21
C GLY A 451 -29.48 80.06 -15.31
N THR A 452 -29.03 79.74 -14.10
CA THR A 452 -29.78 79.64 -12.82
C THR A 452 -31.29 79.34 -12.81
N ASP A 453 -31.60 78.27 -12.06
CA ASP A 453 -32.62 78.15 -10.99
C ASP A 453 -34.14 78.19 -11.25
N VAL A 454 -34.78 77.36 -10.40
CA VAL A 454 -36.17 77.32 -9.91
C VAL A 454 -37.17 76.44 -10.68
N GLY A 455 -37.64 75.40 -9.98
CA GLY A 455 -38.80 74.58 -10.34
C GLY A 455 -38.84 73.28 -9.57
#